data_AF-A0A2V8NFE5-F1
#
_entry.id   AF-A0A2V8NFE5-F1
#
_cell.length_a   1.000
_cell.length_b   1.000
_cell.length_c   1.000
_cell.angle_alpha   90.00
_cell.angle_beta   90.00
_cell.angle_gamma   90.00
#
_symmetry.space_group_name_H-M   'P 1'
#
loop_
_entity.id
_entity.type
_entity.pdbx_description
1 polymer ?
#
loop_
_entity_poly.entity_id
_entity_poly.type
_entity_poly.pdbx_seq_one_letter_code
_entity_poly.pdbx_strand_id
1 'polypeptide(L)'
;MARKRFRSNQRHEPVTERSFQEYLYSTAAPLTTRTELMRLVRGGEDTFLELKVKLSNSERVAQEIVALANTGGGVIVFGVNDQLRVEGIEDGEAVQDELVRICREEIVPSIVPFIDRVAFDNGRRIVALDVSGKRRPYRTRDGRFFIRSGAEKREASPEELAALLDDSRPLSGENIPALGATIADIDEAHLWSFVRAFQGGAFDEANIKNYPTAE
;
A
#
# COMPACT_ATOMS: atom_id res chain seq x y z
N MET A 1 -82.58 -8.36 15.13
CA MET A 1 -81.75 -7.18 15.46
C MET A 1 -80.34 -7.45 14.95
N ALA A 2 -79.96 -6.89 13.81
CA ALA A 2 -79.15 -5.67 13.67
C ALA A 2 -77.62 -5.92 13.78
N ARG A 3 -77.02 -6.09 12.59
CA ARG A 3 -75.62 -6.01 12.15
C ARG A 3 -74.63 -5.22 13.03
N LYS A 4 -73.38 -5.70 13.10
CA LYS A 4 -72.25 -4.90 12.56
C LYS A 4 -71.09 -5.79 12.08
N ARG A 5 -70.67 -5.51 10.85
CA ARG A 5 -69.56 -6.13 10.12
C ARG A 5 -68.24 -5.65 10.70
N PHE A 6 -67.28 -6.56 10.94
CA PHE A 6 -65.86 -6.21 10.92
C PHE A 6 -65.33 -6.47 9.51
N ARG A 7 -65.26 -5.41 8.71
CA ARG A 7 -64.32 -5.22 7.59
C ARG A 7 -63.46 -4.04 8.06
N SER A 8 -62.15 -3.94 7.88
CA SER A 8 -61.28 -4.35 6.78
C SER A 8 -59.83 -4.06 7.23
N ASN A 9 -58.88 -4.86 6.74
CA ASN A 9 -57.47 -4.56 6.51
C ASN A 9 -56.84 -3.35 7.23
N GLN A 10 -55.87 -3.63 8.10
CA GLN A 10 -54.58 -2.97 7.96
C GLN A 10 -53.57 -4.01 7.48
N ARG A 11 -53.21 -3.92 6.20
CA ARG A 11 -51.90 -4.34 5.75
C ARG A 11 -50.90 -3.38 6.39
N HIS A 12 -49.94 -3.89 7.13
CA HIS A 12 -48.63 -3.29 7.21
C HIS A 12 -47.64 -4.39 6.83
N GLU A 13 -47.01 -4.22 5.66
CA GLU A 13 -45.80 -4.92 5.28
C GLU A 13 -44.61 -4.33 6.08
N PRO A 14 -43.38 -4.80 5.82
CA PRO A 14 -42.64 -5.79 6.59
C PRO A 14 -41.61 -5.13 7.54
N VAL A 15 -41.28 -5.75 8.68
CA VAL A 15 -40.12 -5.32 9.48
C VAL A 15 -38.94 -6.24 9.18
N THR A 16 -38.36 -6.07 7.99
CA THR A 16 -36.91 -6.27 7.84
C THR A 16 -36.22 -5.04 8.45
N GLU A 17 -36.09 -4.95 9.78
CA GLU A 17 -35.41 -3.80 10.43
C GLU A 17 -34.36 -4.15 11.48
N ARG A 18 -33.75 -5.34 11.48
CA ARG A 18 -32.46 -5.52 12.19
C ARG A 18 -31.52 -6.45 11.45
N SER A 19 -30.74 -5.86 10.52
CA SER A 19 -29.41 -6.35 10.13
C SER A 19 -28.65 -5.38 9.19
N PHE A 20 -28.53 -4.09 9.52
CA PHE A 20 -27.22 -3.44 9.34
C PHE A 20 -26.42 -4.13 10.42
N GLN A 21 -25.86 -5.35 10.14
CA GLN A 21 -25.35 -6.39 11.07
C GLN A 21 -23.84 -6.29 11.34
N GLU A 22 -23.43 -5.68 12.45
CA GLU A 22 -24.30 -4.77 13.20
C GLU A 22 -23.71 -3.42 13.53
N TYR A 23 -24.12 -2.46 12.69
CA TYR A 23 -23.61 -1.10 12.59
C TYR A 23 -22.10 -0.93 12.70
N LEU A 24 -21.36 -1.68 11.89
CA LEU A 24 -19.89 -1.88 11.95
C LEU A 24 -19.42 -2.96 12.94
N TYR A 25 -20.22 -3.29 13.97
CA TYR A 25 -19.92 -4.12 15.13
C TYR A 25 -18.46 -4.02 15.62
N SER A 26 -17.97 -2.91 16.12
CA SER A 26 -18.61 -1.76 16.77
C SER A 26 -17.64 -0.58 16.62
N THR A 27 -17.41 -0.23 15.36
CA THR A 27 -16.50 0.83 14.84
C THR A 27 -15.03 0.68 15.25
N ALA A 28 -14.26 0.06 14.37
CA ALA A 28 -12.81 0.26 14.28
C ALA A 28 -12.37 0.28 12.81
N ALA A 29 -13.17 0.90 11.93
CA ALA A 29 -12.67 1.34 10.63
C ALA A 29 -12.27 2.80 10.79
N PRO A 30 -11.06 3.22 10.42
CA PRO A 30 -10.77 4.63 10.27
C PRO A 30 -11.56 5.09 9.02
N LEU A 31 -12.86 5.34 9.19
CA LEU A 31 -13.49 6.37 8.38
C LEU A 31 -12.73 7.61 8.78
N THR A 32 -11.77 8.05 7.97
CA THR A 32 -10.97 9.21 8.33
C THR A 32 -11.95 10.36 8.43
N THR A 33 -12.34 10.71 9.66
CA THR A 33 -13.40 11.69 9.86
C THR A 33 -12.91 12.99 9.25
N ARG A 34 -13.82 13.86 8.81
CA ARG A 34 -13.45 15.19 8.29
C ARG A 34 -12.44 15.89 9.23
N THR A 35 -12.64 15.74 10.55
CA THR A 35 -11.75 16.31 11.56
C THR A 35 -10.36 15.69 11.55
N GLU A 36 -10.25 14.36 11.50
CA GLU A 36 -8.96 13.65 11.42
C GLU A 36 -8.23 13.93 10.12
N LEU A 37 -8.94 13.90 9.00
CA LEU A 37 -8.36 14.18 7.68
C LEU A 37 -7.82 15.60 7.63
N MET A 38 -8.58 16.58 8.14
CA MET A 38 -8.10 17.96 8.22
C MET A 38 -6.97 18.14 9.23
N ARG A 39 -6.87 17.30 10.27
CA ARG A 39 -5.72 17.30 11.18
C ARG A 39 -4.46 16.81 10.46
N LEU A 40 -4.58 15.75 9.66
CA LEU A 40 -3.49 15.24 8.81
C LEU A 40 -3.06 16.30 7.81
N VAL A 41 -4.00 16.87 7.04
CA VAL A 41 -3.72 17.92 6.04
C VAL A 41 -3.00 19.13 6.65
N ARG A 42 -3.36 19.54 7.88
CA ARG A 42 -2.67 20.66 8.56
C ARG A 42 -1.22 20.37 8.92
N GLY A 43 -0.83 19.11 9.02
CA GLY A 43 0.56 18.69 9.22
C GLY A 43 1.44 18.93 7.99
N GLY A 44 0.84 19.09 6.81
CA GLY A 44 1.55 19.15 5.54
C GLY A 44 1.96 17.78 5.03
N GLU A 45 2.53 17.74 3.83
CA GLU A 45 3.05 16.51 3.25
C GLU A 45 4.22 15.96 4.07
N ASP A 46 4.25 14.64 4.22
CA ASP A 46 5.32 13.94 4.93
C ASP A 46 5.55 12.55 4.29
N THR A 47 6.20 11.66 5.05
CA THR A 47 6.47 10.29 4.57
C THR A 47 5.23 9.47 4.29
N PHE A 48 4.12 9.73 4.98
CA PHE A 48 2.90 8.94 4.91
C PHE A 48 1.70 9.71 4.35
N LEU A 49 1.83 11.03 4.12
CA LEU A 49 0.79 11.87 3.54
C LEU A 49 1.28 12.54 2.25
N GLU A 50 0.50 12.35 1.19
CA GLU A 50 0.67 13.02 -0.10
C GLU A 50 -0.57 13.86 -0.41
N LEU A 51 -0.37 15.12 -0.84
CA LEU A 51 -1.45 16.02 -1.21
C LEU A 51 -1.44 16.26 -2.72
N LYS A 52 -2.63 16.23 -3.32
CA LYS A 52 -2.83 16.55 -4.74
C LYS A 52 -4.06 17.41 -4.92
N VAL A 53 -3.98 18.37 -5.82
CA VAL A 53 -5.18 19.13 -6.22
C VAL A 53 -6.13 18.25 -7.02
N LYS A 54 -5.60 17.45 -7.95
CA LYS A 54 -6.38 16.61 -8.86
C LYS A 54 -5.60 15.37 -9.30
N LEU A 55 -6.33 14.35 -9.74
CA LEU A 55 -5.78 13.18 -10.42
C LEU A 55 -5.60 13.53 -11.92
N SER A 56 -4.41 13.95 -12.31
CA SER A 56 -4.13 14.39 -13.70
C SER A 56 -3.26 13.42 -14.50
N ASN A 57 -2.43 12.63 -13.84
CA ASN A 57 -1.52 11.69 -14.49
C ASN A 57 -1.50 10.38 -13.71
N SER A 58 -2.10 9.35 -14.30
CA SER A 58 -2.29 8.03 -13.69
C SER A 58 -0.95 7.37 -13.36
N GLU A 59 0.04 7.47 -14.25
CA GLU A 59 1.38 6.91 -14.05
C GLU A 59 2.07 7.54 -12.83
N ARG A 60 2.01 8.87 -12.69
CA ARG A 60 2.59 9.55 -11.52
C ARG A 60 1.90 9.15 -10.22
N VAL A 61 0.59 8.96 -10.26
CA VAL A 61 -0.20 8.50 -9.11
C VAL A 61 0.13 7.04 -8.78
N ALA A 62 0.28 6.17 -9.78
CA ALA A 62 0.75 4.80 -9.58
C ALA A 62 2.12 4.77 -8.90
N GLN A 63 3.05 5.64 -9.31
CA GLN A 63 4.36 5.79 -8.67
C GLN A 63 4.23 6.24 -7.20
N GLU A 64 3.34 7.18 -6.87
CA GLU A 64 3.10 7.57 -5.46
C GLU A 64 2.54 6.42 -4.63
N ILE A 65 1.56 5.70 -5.17
CA ILE A 65 0.96 4.56 -4.48
C ILE A 65 2.00 3.46 -4.24
N VAL A 66 2.84 3.16 -5.24
CA VAL A 66 3.95 2.20 -5.11
C VAL A 66 4.93 2.67 -4.04
N ALA A 67 5.31 3.94 -4.04
CA ALA A 67 6.25 4.50 -3.06
C ALA A 67 5.71 4.39 -1.63
N LEU A 68 4.45 4.78 -1.41
CA LEU A 68 3.78 4.64 -0.11
C LEU A 68 3.70 3.16 0.30
N ALA A 69 3.23 2.28 -0.59
CA ALA A 69 3.08 0.86 -0.30
C ALA A 69 4.40 0.19 0.10
N ASN A 70 5.54 0.62 -0.46
CA ASN A 70 6.86 0.10 -0.11
C ASN A 70 7.46 0.72 1.17
N THR A 71 7.00 1.91 1.60
CA THR A 71 7.60 2.66 2.72
C THR A 71 6.76 2.68 4.01
N GLY A 72 5.66 1.93 4.07
CA GLY A 72 4.83 1.89 5.30
C GLY A 72 3.34 1.87 5.05
N GLY A 73 2.92 2.22 3.85
CA GLY A 73 1.56 2.67 3.56
C GLY A 73 1.43 4.18 3.74
N GLY A 74 0.20 4.67 3.79
CA GLY A 74 -0.12 6.08 3.99
C GLY A 74 -1.36 6.51 3.22
N VAL A 75 -1.57 7.81 3.09
CA VAL A 75 -2.77 8.40 2.51
C VAL A 75 -2.41 9.37 1.40
N ILE A 76 -3.10 9.28 0.26
CA ILE A 76 -3.09 10.31 -0.78
C ILE A 76 -4.41 11.08 -0.72
N VAL A 77 -4.35 12.40 -0.55
CA VAL A 77 -5.53 13.26 -0.48
C VAL A 77 -5.63 14.13 -1.72
N PHE A 78 -6.71 13.95 -2.48
CA PHE A 78 -7.03 14.72 -3.67
C PHE A 78 -7.99 15.87 -3.34
N GLY A 79 -7.82 17.03 -3.97
CA GLY A 79 -8.59 18.24 -3.75
C GLY A 79 -7.98 19.20 -2.72
N VAL A 80 -6.69 19.03 -2.39
CA VAL A 80 -5.93 19.91 -1.49
C VAL A 80 -4.68 20.40 -2.21
N ASN A 81 -4.39 21.70 -2.08
CA ASN A 81 -3.18 22.28 -2.66
C ASN A 81 -2.02 22.33 -1.66
N ASP A 82 -0.83 22.67 -2.16
CA ASP A 82 0.41 22.71 -1.39
C ASP A 82 0.39 23.76 -0.26
N GLN A 83 -0.53 24.75 -0.33
CA GLN A 83 -0.78 25.71 0.75
C GLN A 83 -1.84 25.23 1.75
N LEU A 84 -2.15 23.93 1.74
CA LEU A 84 -3.08 23.24 2.63
C LEU A 84 -4.53 23.75 2.52
N ARG A 85 -4.88 24.34 1.36
CA ARG A 85 -6.23 24.81 1.08
C ARG A 85 -7.02 23.74 0.35
N VAL A 86 -8.25 23.51 0.80
CA VAL A 86 -9.18 22.59 0.15
C VAL A 86 -9.75 23.26 -1.10
N GLU A 87 -9.27 22.88 -2.27
CA GLU A 87 -9.82 23.29 -3.57
C GLU A 87 -11.05 22.47 -3.95
N GLY A 88 -11.07 21.20 -3.51
CA GLY A 88 -12.12 20.24 -3.81
C GLY A 88 -11.96 19.58 -5.18
N ILE A 89 -12.78 18.57 -5.42
CA ILE A 89 -12.88 17.81 -6.65
C ILE A 89 -14.31 17.93 -7.16
N GLU A 90 -14.45 18.27 -8.44
CA GLU A 90 -15.75 18.41 -9.11
C GLU A 90 -16.45 17.05 -9.23
N ASP A 91 -15.75 16.07 -9.80
CA ASP A 91 -16.25 14.71 -9.99
C ASP A 91 -15.46 13.69 -9.15
N GLY A 92 -15.88 13.54 -7.89
CA GLY A 92 -15.27 12.57 -6.99
C GLY A 92 -15.56 11.10 -7.33
N GLU A 93 -16.55 10.81 -8.19
CA GLU A 93 -16.86 9.44 -8.63
C GLU A 93 -15.90 9.00 -9.73
N ALA A 94 -15.67 9.86 -10.73
CA ALA A 94 -14.67 9.63 -11.76
C ALA A 94 -13.25 9.45 -11.17
N VAL A 95 -12.89 10.25 -10.15
CA VAL A 95 -11.61 10.08 -9.45
C VAL A 95 -11.53 8.74 -8.73
N GLN A 96 -12.61 8.33 -8.05
CA GLN A 96 -12.64 7.03 -7.37
C GLN A 96 -12.45 5.87 -8.36
N ASP A 97 -13.18 5.88 -9.47
CA ASP A 97 -13.10 4.83 -10.50
C ASP A 97 -11.70 4.75 -11.12
N GLU A 98 -11.08 5.91 -11.37
CA GLU A 98 -9.72 5.98 -11.89
C GLU A 98 -8.70 5.46 -10.88
N LEU A 99 -8.84 5.76 -9.59
CA LEU A 99 -7.97 5.19 -8.55
C LEU A 99 -8.11 3.66 -8.46
N VAL A 100 -9.32 3.14 -8.57
CA VAL A 100 -9.58 1.70 -8.63
C VAL A 100 -8.89 1.08 -9.84
N ARG A 101 -8.98 1.72 -11.02
CA ARG A 101 -8.31 1.26 -12.23
C ARG A 101 -6.79 1.24 -12.06
N ILE A 102 -6.19 2.33 -11.57
CA ILE A 102 -4.74 2.45 -11.32
C ILE A 102 -4.25 1.33 -10.39
N CYS A 103 -4.92 1.14 -9.24
CA CYS A 103 -4.52 0.14 -8.26
C CYS A 103 -4.59 -1.30 -8.81
N ARG A 104 -5.51 -1.55 -9.75
CA ARG A 104 -5.70 -2.85 -10.39
C ARG A 104 -4.73 -3.10 -11.54
N GLU A 105 -4.48 -2.10 -12.38
CA GLU A 105 -3.86 -2.27 -13.69
C GLU A 105 -2.43 -1.74 -13.79
N GLU A 106 -2.07 -0.76 -12.96
CA GLU A 106 -0.77 -0.07 -13.05
C GLU A 106 0.20 -0.48 -11.95
N ILE A 107 -0.25 -1.28 -10.99
CA ILE A 107 0.52 -1.70 -9.82
C ILE A 107 0.57 -3.23 -9.75
N VAL A 108 1.77 -3.75 -9.48
CA VAL A 108 2.03 -5.19 -9.36
C VAL A 108 2.80 -5.47 -8.06
N PRO A 109 2.30 -6.35 -7.17
CA PRO A 109 0.96 -6.95 -7.19
C PRO A 109 -0.14 -5.88 -7.03
N SER A 110 -1.34 -6.15 -7.54
CA SER A 110 -2.43 -5.18 -7.46
C SER A 110 -2.81 -4.88 -6.01
N ILE A 111 -3.26 -3.63 -5.78
CA ILE A 111 -3.68 -3.13 -4.47
C ILE A 111 -5.20 -3.03 -4.46
N VAL A 112 -5.82 -3.42 -3.34
CA VAL A 112 -7.24 -3.13 -3.09
C VAL A 112 -7.31 -1.75 -2.41
N PRO A 113 -7.86 -0.73 -3.08
CA PRO A 113 -7.86 0.62 -2.55
C PRO A 113 -8.97 0.81 -1.51
N PHE A 114 -8.67 1.54 -0.44
CA PHE A 114 -9.65 2.06 0.51
C PHE A 114 -9.83 3.56 0.22
N ILE A 115 -11.00 3.93 -0.31
CA ILE A 115 -11.25 5.29 -0.81
C ILE A 115 -12.38 5.92 -0.02
N ASP A 116 -12.09 7.06 0.62
CA ASP A 116 -13.06 7.87 1.34
C ASP A 116 -13.37 9.15 0.56
N ARG A 117 -14.67 9.47 0.45
CA ARG A 117 -15.15 10.74 -0.11
C ARG A 117 -15.66 11.63 1.02
N VAL A 118 -14.96 12.71 1.29
CA VAL A 118 -15.30 13.62 2.39
C VAL A 118 -15.90 14.91 1.84
N ALA A 119 -17.15 15.19 2.21
CA ALA A 119 -17.85 16.41 1.84
C ALA A 119 -17.62 17.53 2.86
N PHE A 120 -17.58 18.78 2.37
CA PHE A 120 -17.46 19.99 3.17
C PHE A 120 -18.72 20.84 3.05
N ASP A 121 -18.95 21.68 4.07
CA ASP A 121 -20.14 22.54 4.19
C ASP A 121 -20.28 23.55 3.04
N ASN A 122 -19.17 23.89 2.37
CA ASN A 122 -19.13 24.76 1.20
C ASN A 122 -19.44 24.04 -0.13
N GLY A 123 -19.89 22.79 -0.06
CA GLY A 123 -20.22 21.96 -1.23
C GLY A 123 -19.02 21.29 -1.90
N ARG A 124 -17.79 21.58 -1.47
CA ARG A 124 -16.57 20.92 -1.98
C ARG A 124 -16.46 19.50 -1.44
N ARG A 125 -15.80 18.64 -2.20
CA ARG A 125 -15.51 17.27 -1.81
C ARG A 125 -14.04 16.98 -2.01
N ILE A 126 -13.44 16.17 -1.15
CA ILE A 126 -12.11 15.61 -1.34
C ILE A 126 -12.19 14.10 -1.40
N VAL A 127 -11.19 13.48 -2.01
CA VAL A 127 -11.05 12.03 -2.10
C VAL A 127 -9.77 11.66 -1.39
N ALA A 128 -9.84 10.77 -0.42
CA ALA A 128 -8.68 10.21 0.26
C ALA A 128 -8.51 8.75 -0.12
N LEU A 129 -7.31 8.36 -0.54
CA LEU A 129 -6.93 6.97 -0.81
C LEU A 129 -5.98 6.50 0.29
N ASP A 130 -6.40 5.53 1.08
CA ASP A 130 -5.53 4.81 2.01
C ASP A 130 -4.81 3.66 1.26
N VAL A 131 -3.49 3.71 1.31
CA VAL A 131 -2.55 2.79 0.67
C VAL A 131 -1.93 1.91 1.74
N SER A 132 -2.11 0.59 1.61
CA SER A 132 -1.49 -0.39 2.51
C SER A 132 -0.47 -1.28 1.79
N GLY A 133 0.69 -1.46 2.43
CA GLY A 133 1.83 -2.21 1.89
C GLY A 133 1.92 -3.65 2.40
N LYS A 134 0.94 -4.51 2.12
CA LYS A 134 0.87 -5.87 2.71
C LYS A 134 1.73 -6.92 2.00
N ARG A 135 2.04 -6.73 0.71
CA ARG A 135 2.71 -7.71 -0.16
C ARG A 135 3.88 -7.05 -0.89
N ARG A 136 4.77 -6.40 -0.12
CA ARG A 136 5.99 -5.80 -0.68
C ARG A 136 6.87 -6.87 -1.35
N PRO A 137 7.75 -6.50 -2.29
CA PRO A 137 7.81 -5.19 -2.93
C PRO A 137 6.69 -4.99 -3.98
N TYR A 138 6.16 -3.77 -4.04
CA TYR A 138 5.29 -3.30 -5.09
C TYR A 138 6.10 -2.60 -6.18
N ARG A 139 5.67 -2.75 -7.43
CA ARG A 139 6.24 -2.06 -8.59
C ARG A 139 5.14 -1.49 -9.48
N THR A 140 5.52 -0.50 -10.26
CA THR A 140 4.69 -0.03 -11.38
C THR A 140 4.68 -1.07 -12.50
N ARG A 141 3.72 -0.93 -13.42
CA ARG A 141 3.54 -1.84 -14.56
C ARG A 141 4.79 -1.98 -15.44
N ASP A 142 5.53 -0.87 -15.63
CA ASP A 142 6.79 -0.80 -16.37
C ASP A 142 8.00 -1.40 -15.63
N GLY A 143 7.81 -1.88 -14.39
CA GLY A 143 8.82 -2.67 -13.68
C GLY A 143 9.65 -1.87 -12.67
N ARG A 144 9.30 -0.61 -12.39
CA ARG A 144 10.06 0.27 -11.51
C ARG A 144 9.56 0.19 -10.07
N PHE A 145 10.50 0.29 -9.13
CA PHE A 145 10.23 0.22 -7.69
C PHE A 145 10.50 1.59 -7.09
N PHE A 146 9.52 2.13 -6.37
CA PHE A 146 9.66 3.42 -5.70
C PHE A 146 9.58 3.24 -4.19
N ILE A 147 10.28 4.12 -3.47
CA ILE A 147 10.20 4.29 -2.03
C ILE A 147 10.16 5.78 -1.69
N ARG A 148 9.71 6.12 -0.48
CA ARG A 148 9.69 7.49 0.02
C ARG A 148 10.86 7.77 0.97
N SER A 149 11.34 9.01 0.91
CA SER A 149 12.29 9.58 1.86
C SER A 149 11.80 10.98 2.23
N GLY A 150 11.16 11.13 3.40
CA GLY A 150 10.36 12.32 3.67
C GLY A 150 9.16 12.38 2.72
N ALA A 151 8.82 13.56 2.20
CA ALA A 151 7.73 13.75 1.25
C ALA A 151 8.10 13.38 -0.21
N GLU A 152 9.37 13.07 -0.49
CA GLU A 152 9.82 12.78 -1.85
C GLU A 152 9.77 11.28 -2.14
N LYS A 153 9.23 10.93 -3.31
CA LYS A 153 9.41 9.59 -3.89
C LYS A 153 10.69 9.52 -4.72
N ARG A 154 11.36 8.39 -4.68
CA ARG A 154 12.50 8.06 -5.55
C ARG A 154 12.51 6.59 -5.91
N GLU A 155 13.23 6.25 -6.96
CA GLU A 155 13.46 4.87 -7.33
C GLU A 155 14.34 4.18 -6.27
N ALA A 156 13.99 2.94 -5.94
CA ALA A 156 14.72 2.13 -4.97
C ALA A 156 16.08 1.72 -5.54
N SER A 157 17.14 1.79 -4.72
CA SER A 157 18.43 1.23 -5.10
C SER A 157 18.38 -0.31 -5.12
N PRO A 158 19.34 -1.00 -5.76
CA PRO A 158 19.44 -2.45 -5.70
C PRO A 158 19.49 -3.00 -4.27
N GLU A 159 20.19 -2.32 -3.36
CA GLU A 159 20.32 -2.70 -1.95
C GLU A 159 18.98 -2.57 -1.21
N GLU A 160 18.24 -1.51 -1.47
CA GLU A 160 16.92 -1.28 -0.86
C GLU A 160 15.87 -2.26 -1.40
N LEU A 161 15.94 -2.57 -2.70
CA LEU A 161 15.11 -3.60 -3.30
C LEU A 161 15.41 -4.98 -2.71
N ALA A 162 16.68 -5.31 -2.49
CA ALA A 162 17.07 -6.55 -1.82
C ALA A 162 16.49 -6.61 -0.40
N ALA A 163 16.57 -5.52 0.38
CA ALA A 163 15.98 -5.44 1.71
C ALA A 163 14.44 -5.62 1.67
N LEU A 164 13.74 -4.99 0.73
CA LEU A 164 12.29 -5.16 0.57
C LEU A 164 11.90 -6.60 0.21
N LEU A 165 12.72 -7.27 -0.59
CA LEU A 165 12.52 -8.68 -0.93
C LEU A 165 12.73 -9.56 0.30
N ASP A 166 13.78 -9.33 1.08
CA ASP A 166 14.09 -10.11 2.28
C ASP A 166 12.99 -9.96 3.34
N ASP A 167 12.48 -8.75 3.57
CA ASP A 167 11.31 -8.50 4.44
C ASP A 167 10.06 -9.28 4.00
N SER A 168 9.92 -9.52 2.69
CA SER A 168 8.74 -10.17 2.11
C SER A 168 8.83 -11.70 2.04
N ARG A 169 10.03 -12.28 2.22
CA ARG A 169 10.22 -13.72 2.13
C ARG A 169 9.52 -14.41 3.30
N PRO A 170 8.69 -15.43 3.03
CA PRO A 170 8.28 -16.36 4.09
C PRO A 170 9.52 -16.92 4.77
N LEU A 171 9.47 -17.10 6.09
CA LEU A 171 10.52 -17.81 6.81
C LEU A 171 10.69 -19.19 6.20
N SER A 172 11.80 -19.39 5.50
CA SER A 172 12.24 -20.66 4.94
C SER A 172 13.51 -21.09 5.67
N GLY A 173 13.90 -22.37 5.54
CA GLY A 173 15.15 -22.86 6.15
C GLY A 173 16.40 -22.06 5.75
N GLU A 174 16.35 -21.38 4.61
CA GLU A 174 17.44 -20.52 4.10
C GLU A 174 17.53 -19.14 4.79
N ASN A 175 16.41 -18.64 5.35
CA ASN A 175 16.33 -17.30 5.96
C ASN A 175 16.13 -17.36 7.49
N ILE A 176 16.29 -18.54 8.10
CA ILE A 176 16.26 -18.71 9.55
C ILE A 176 17.71 -18.68 10.05
N PRO A 177 18.04 -17.87 11.08
CA PRO A 177 19.36 -17.90 11.68
C PRO A 177 19.70 -19.31 12.17
N ALA A 178 20.88 -19.81 11.80
CA ALA A 178 21.42 -21.05 12.36
C ALA A 178 21.82 -20.81 13.83
N LEU A 179 20.89 -21.09 14.75
CA LEU A 179 21.09 -20.86 16.18
C LEU A 179 22.30 -21.64 16.69
N GLY A 180 23.27 -20.92 17.27
CA GLY A 180 24.51 -21.49 17.80
C GLY A 180 25.64 -21.65 16.77
N ALA A 181 25.38 -21.39 15.48
CA ALA A 181 26.43 -21.32 14.49
C ALA A 181 27.24 -20.02 14.62
N THR A 182 28.53 -20.12 14.35
CA THR A 182 29.51 -19.04 14.35
C THR A 182 30.24 -19.02 13.01
N ILE A 183 31.04 -17.98 12.77
CA ILE A 183 31.85 -17.91 11.54
C ILE A 183 32.86 -19.06 11.42
N ALA A 184 33.23 -19.70 12.52
CA ALA A 184 34.12 -20.86 12.54
C ALA A 184 33.46 -22.14 12.02
N ASP A 185 32.13 -22.18 11.93
CA ASP A 185 31.38 -23.34 11.42
C ASP A 185 31.21 -23.30 9.89
N ILE A 186 31.73 -22.25 9.22
CA ILE A 186 31.75 -22.16 7.76
C ILE A 186 32.82 -23.12 7.23
N ASP A 187 32.39 -24.08 6.41
CA ASP A 187 33.31 -24.86 5.59
C ASP A 187 33.86 -23.97 4.46
N GLU A 188 35.08 -23.46 4.66
CA GLU A 188 35.74 -22.57 3.70
C GLU A 188 35.90 -23.22 2.32
N ALA A 189 36.17 -24.52 2.27
CA ALA A 189 36.34 -25.21 1.00
C ALA A 189 35.03 -25.26 0.20
N HIS A 190 33.91 -25.49 0.90
CA HIS A 190 32.58 -25.46 0.28
C HIS A 190 32.21 -24.05 -0.19
N LEU A 191 32.48 -23.03 0.64
CA LEU A 191 32.25 -21.62 0.30
C LEU A 191 33.02 -21.21 -0.96
N TRP A 192 34.32 -21.49 -1.02
CA TRP A 192 35.15 -21.13 -2.18
C TRP A 192 34.77 -21.89 -3.45
N SER A 193 34.27 -23.12 -3.31
CA SER A 193 33.73 -23.88 -4.44
C SER A 193 32.45 -23.24 -4.98
N PHE A 194 31.54 -22.81 -4.10
CA PHE A 194 30.33 -22.08 -4.49
C PHE A 194 30.63 -20.74 -5.18
N VAL A 195 31.50 -19.91 -4.61
CA VAL A 195 31.86 -18.58 -5.15
C VAL A 195 32.38 -18.68 -6.59
N ARG A 196 33.22 -19.67 -6.89
CA ARG A 196 33.74 -19.91 -8.25
C ARG A 196 32.66 -20.30 -9.24
N ALA A 197 31.70 -21.12 -8.83
CA ALA A 197 30.61 -21.55 -9.69
C ALA A 197 29.65 -20.40 -10.05
N PHE A 198 29.47 -19.44 -9.14
CA PHE A 198 28.49 -18.35 -9.31
C PHE A 198 29.06 -17.13 -10.04
N GLN A 199 30.33 -16.77 -9.85
CA GLN A 199 30.96 -15.62 -10.51
C GLN A 199 31.72 -16.02 -11.78
N GLY A 200 31.04 -16.59 -12.77
CA GLY A 200 31.62 -17.02 -14.04
C GLY A 200 32.67 -16.04 -14.59
N GLY A 201 33.94 -16.45 -14.58
CA GLY A 201 35.08 -15.71 -15.13
C GLY A 201 35.70 -14.59 -14.29
N ALA A 202 35.16 -14.24 -13.10
CA ALA A 202 35.73 -13.14 -12.29
C ALA A 202 37.02 -13.52 -11.55
N PHE A 203 37.30 -14.82 -11.42
CA PHE A 203 38.54 -15.37 -10.90
C PHE A 203 39.35 -15.99 -12.04
N ASP A 204 39.90 -15.16 -12.93
CA ASP A 204 40.97 -15.61 -13.80
C ASP A 204 42.11 -16.18 -12.94
N GLU A 205 42.69 -17.29 -13.39
CA GLU A 205 43.62 -18.18 -12.67
C GLU A 205 44.85 -17.49 -12.02
N ALA A 206 45.10 -16.22 -12.33
CA ALA A 206 46.25 -15.45 -11.87
C ALA A 206 46.22 -15.07 -10.37
N ASN A 207 45.07 -15.07 -9.69
CA ASN A 207 44.94 -14.61 -8.29
C ASN A 207 44.57 -15.70 -7.26
N ILE A 208 44.60 -16.98 -7.62
CA ILE A 208 44.01 -18.07 -6.79
C ILE A 208 45.00 -18.69 -5.78
N LYS A 209 46.21 -18.16 -5.62
CA LYS A 209 47.28 -18.84 -4.84
C LYS A 209 47.04 -19.03 -3.33
N ASN A 210 46.03 -18.39 -2.73
CA ASN A 210 45.87 -18.35 -1.27
C ASN A 210 44.49 -18.82 -0.74
N TYR A 211 43.67 -19.50 -1.56
CA TYR A 211 42.33 -19.94 -1.11
C TYR A 211 42.29 -21.44 -0.86
N PRO A 212 41.80 -21.90 0.32
CA PRO A 212 41.71 -23.31 0.64
C PRO A 212 40.67 -24.02 -0.24
N THR A 213 41.03 -25.21 -0.71
CA THR A 213 40.16 -26.11 -1.48
C THR A 213 39.96 -27.41 -0.71
N ALA A 214 38.77 -27.99 -0.78
CA ALA A 214 38.57 -29.38 -0.40
C ALA A 214 39.18 -30.26 -1.49
N GLU A 215 39.89 -31.30 -1.08
CA GLU A 215 40.21 -32.45 -1.94
C GLU A 215 38.95 -33.27 -2.23
#